data_AF-A0A848L3J9-F1
#
_entry.id   AF-A0A848L3J9-F1
#
_cell.length_a   1.000
_cell.length_b   1.000
_cell.length_c   1.000
_cell.angle_alpha   90.00
_cell.angle_beta   90.00
_cell.angle_gamma   90.00
#
_symmetry.space_group_name_H-M   'P 1'
#
loop_
_entity.id
_entity.type
_entity.pdbx_description
1 polymer ?
#
loop_
_entity_poly.entity_id
_entity_poly.type
_entity_poly.pdbx_seq_one_letter_code
_entity_poly.pdbx_strand_id
1 'polypeptide(L)'
;PFMVVHAALAVVLARLSATDDIAIATPIAGRGQAVLEPLVGMFVNTLVLRADVTPGMSFTDLLEQVRATDLNAFAHADVPFESVVEALDPVRSEAFEPLAQVILSFAPGASLADADITVDGLSVQAMPLPYSPAPRDLTVEIIPTGSQWRGHTTYATDLFDESSIESMMEQFVGVLEQLLDDPRRRVGDVPMQSADYLRRVATWSAGPHVDDGAVTLAGLLGAAGRGR
;
A
#
# COMPACT_ATOMS: atom_id res chain seq x y z
N PRO A 1 -3.26 -1.68 15.82
CA PRO A 1 -3.90 -0.87 14.75
C PRO A 1 -2.96 -0.66 13.55
N PHE A 2 -1.85 0.06 13.75
CA PHE A 2 -0.86 0.33 12.70
C PHE A 2 -0.39 -0.93 11.96
N MET A 3 0.18 -1.92 12.66
CA MET A 3 0.70 -3.15 12.03
C MET A 3 -0.35 -3.93 11.22
N VAL A 4 -1.64 -3.84 11.58
CA VAL A 4 -2.74 -4.47 10.84
C VAL A 4 -2.98 -3.74 9.53
N VAL A 5 -3.02 -2.41 9.57
CA VAL A 5 -3.13 -1.53 8.40
C VAL A 5 -1.91 -1.71 7.49
N HIS A 6 -0.71 -1.73 8.07
CA HIS A 6 0.54 -1.99 7.37
C HIS A 6 0.52 -3.36 6.65
N ALA A 7 0.16 -4.43 7.35
CA ALA A 7 0.08 -5.77 6.76
C ALA A 7 -0.95 -5.83 5.62
N ALA A 8 -2.15 -5.26 5.80
CA ALA A 8 -3.18 -5.24 4.76
C ALA A 8 -2.76 -4.41 3.54
N LEU A 9 -2.10 -3.26 3.74
CA LEU A 9 -1.56 -2.46 2.65
C LEU A 9 -0.46 -3.22 1.90
N ALA A 10 0.43 -3.90 2.62
CA ALA A 10 1.46 -4.74 2.02
C ALA A 10 0.86 -5.86 1.16
N VAL A 11 -0.23 -6.50 1.59
CA VAL A 11 -0.95 -7.51 0.78
C VAL A 11 -1.45 -6.92 -0.53
N VAL A 12 -2.06 -5.74 -0.49
CA VAL A 12 -2.56 -5.07 -1.71
C VAL A 12 -1.41 -4.72 -2.65
N LEU A 13 -0.34 -4.13 -2.12
CA LEU A 13 0.84 -3.76 -2.92
C LEU A 13 1.54 -4.98 -3.52
N ALA A 14 1.68 -6.07 -2.76
CA ALA A 14 2.28 -7.32 -3.24
C ALA A 14 1.54 -7.86 -4.47
N ARG A 15 0.20 -7.84 -4.40
CA ARG A 15 -0.64 -8.33 -5.48
C ARG A 15 -0.66 -7.41 -6.71
N LEU A 16 -0.55 -6.09 -6.52
CA LEU A 16 -0.51 -5.12 -7.62
C LEU A 16 0.86 -5.03 -8.29
N SER A 17 1.93 -5.21 -7.52
CA SER A 17 3.31 -5.17 -8.02
C SER A 17 3.85 -6.54 -8.45
N ALA A 18 3.10 -7.61 -8.19
CA ALA A 18 3.49 -9.01 -8.47
C ALA A 18 4.84 -9.40 -7.84
N THR A 19 5.12 -8.87 -6.64
CA THR A 19 6.25 -9.28 -5.79
C THR A 19 5.76 -9.58 -4.39
N ASP A 20 6.39 -10.55 -3.74
CA ASP A 20 6.07 -10.91 -2.36
C ASP A 20 6.87 -10.07 -1.35
N ASP A 21 7.91 -9.36 -1.80
CA ASP A 21 8.75 -8.53 -0.94
C ASP A 21 8.37 -7.04 -1.03
N ILE A 22 7.74 -6.51 0.02
CA ILE A 22 7.19 -5.15 0.07
C ILE A 22 7.87 -4.32 1.14
N ALA A 23 8.37 -3.14 0.72
CA ALA A 23 8.91 -2.12 1.60
C ALA A 23 7.99 -0.89 1.64
N ILE A 24 7.55 -0.52 2.84
CA ILE A 24 6.72 0.67 3.11
C ILE A 24 7.46 1.58 4.07
N ALA A 25 7.56 2.86 3.72
CA ALA A 25 8.12 3.87 4.61
C ALA A 25 7.07 4.36 5.62
N THR A 26 7.47 4.67 6.84
CA THR A 26 6.62 5.34 7.82
C THR A 26 7.36 6.48 8.51
N PRO A 27 6.81 7.72 8.51
CA PRO A 27 7.40 8.81 9.26
C PRO A 27 7.13 8.61 10.75
N ILE A 28 8.15 8.83 11.55
CA ILE A 28 8.07 8.83 13.01
C ILE A 28 8.50 10.20 13.53
N ALA A 29 7.87 10.68 14.60
CA ALA A 29 8.14 12.00 15.16
C ALA A 29 9.59 12.18 15.67
N GLY A 30 10.39 11.10 15.77
CA GLY A 30 11.77 11.04 16.30
C GLY A 30 11.95 11.62 17.71
N ARG A 31 10.85 11.83 18.42
CA ARG A 31 10.80 12.29 19.83
C ARG A 31 10.88 11.12 20.80
N GLY A 32 11.87 10.24 20.61
CA GLY A 32 12.06 9.05 21.47
C GLY A 32 12.43 9.38 22.92
N GLN A 33 12.73 10.65 23.23
CA GLN A 33 13.01 11.12 24.58
C GLN A 33 12.04 12.24 24.97
N ALA A 34 11.46 12.16 26.17
CA ALA A 34 10.49 13.14 26.67
C ALA A 34 11.01 14.60 26.68
N VAL A 35 12.34 14.78 26.76
CA VAL A 35 12.99 16.10 26.71
C VAL A 35 12.84 16.80 25.34
N LEU A 36 12.57 16.04 24.27
CA LEU A 36 12.43 16.55 22.91
C LEU A 36 10.99 16.94 22.57
N GLU A 37 10.00 16.57 23.39
CA GLU A 37 8.59 16.89 23.16
C GLU A 37 8.29 18.41 23.08
N PRO A 38 8.85 19.29 23.93
CA PRO A 38 8.57 20.72 23.88
C PRO A 38 9.46 21.50 22.90
N LEU A 39 10.41 20.86 22.22
CA LEU A 39 11.36 21.53 21.33
C LEU A 39 10.80 21.75 19.92
N VAL A 40 10.94 22.98 19.43
CA VAL A 40 10.64 23.33 18.03
C VAL A 40 11.86 23.00 17.16
N GLY A 41 11.75 21.99 16.30
CA GLY A 41 12.81 21.53 15.38
C GLY A 41 12.36 20.36 14.49
N MET A 42 13.11 20.07 13.43
CA MET A 42 12.85 18.93 12.53
C MET A 42 13.42 17.65 13.16
N PHE A 43 12.55 16.86 13.80
CA PHE A 43 12.91 15.58 14.44
C PHE A 43 12.27 14.38 13.72
N VAL A 44 11.61 14.60 12.58
CA VAL A 44 10.99 13.49 11.84
C VAL A 44 12.09 12.58 11.30
N ASN A 45 12.01 11.29 11.65
CA ASN A 45 12.81 10.24 11.04
C ASN A 45 11.90 9.33 10.22
N THR A 46 12.45 8.57 9.27
CA THR A 46 11.68 7.66 8.42
C THR A 46 12.18 6.24 8.65
N LEU A 47 11.25 5.34 8.98
CA LEU A 47 11.54 3.90 9.04
C LEU A 47 11.09 3.23 7.75
N VAL A 48 11.86 2.24 7.29
CA VAL A 48 11.47 1.36 6.18
C VAL A 48 11.07 0.03 6.78
N LEU A 49 9.81 -0.34 6.60
CA LEU A 49 9.21 -1.55 7.14
C LEU A 49 9.03 -2.55 6.00
N ARG A 50 9.67 -3.71 6.13
CA ARG A 50 9.68 -4.75 5.12
C ARG A 50 8.73 -5.89 5.51
N ALA A 51 7.89 -6.32 4.59
CA ALA A 51 6.96 -7.43 4.75
C ALA A 51 7.18 -8.46 3.63
N ASP A 52 7.29 -9.74 3.99
CA ASP A 52 7.34 -10.86 3.05
C ASP A 52 5.94 -11.49 2.98
N VAL A 53 5.21 -11.13 1.94
CA VAL A 53 3.82 -11.50 1.68
C VAL A 53 3.79 -12.79 0.87
N THR A 54 4.17 -13.89 1.48
CA THR A 54 4.06 -15.21 0.84
C THR A 54 2.58 -15.57 0.62
N PRO A 55 2.08 -15.79 -0.63
CA PRO A 55 0.64 -15.94 -0.90
C PRO A 55 -0.07 -17.06 -0.13
N GLY A 56 0.66 -18.14 0.21
CA GLY A 56 0.13 -19.30 0.92
C GLY A 56 0.02 -19.15 2.44
N MET A 57 0.57 -18.10 3.04
CA MET A 57 0.55 -17.88 4.48
C MET A 57 -0.79 -17.31 4.95
N SER A 58 -1.17 -17.58 6.20
CA SER A 58 -2.36 -16.96 6.78
C SER A 58 -2.12 -15.50 7.12
N PHE A 59 -3.19 -14.71 7.24
CA PHE A 59 -3.05 -13.32 7.69
C PHE A 59 -2.48 -13.22 9.12
N THR A 60 -2.82 -14.17 9.99
CA THR A 60 -2.23 -14.25 11.33
C THR A 60 -0.72 -14.44 11.30
N ASP A 61 -0.20 -15.28 10.40
CA ASP A 61 1.25 -15.50 10.26
C ASP A 61 1.94 -14.24 9.72
N LEU A 62 1.32 -13.57 8.73
CA LEU A 62 1.83 -12.32 8.18
C LEU A 62 1.86 -11.24 9.25
N LEU A 63 0.80 -11.12 10.04
CA LEU A 63 0.72 -10.12 11.10
C LEU A 63 1.77 -10.36 12.20
N GLU A 64 2.08 -11.61 12.52
CA GLU A 64 3.16 -11.94 13.47
C GLU A 64 4.53 -11.52 12.92
N GLN A 65 4.80 -11.80 11.64
CA GLN A 65 6.02 -11.36 10.96
C GLN A 65 6.13 -9.83 10.93
N VAL A 66 5.09 -9.14 10.46
CA VAL A 66 5.03 -7.67 10.41
C VAL A 66 5.23 -7.08 11.79
N ARG A 67 4.58 -7.64 12.82
CA ARG A 67 4.76 -7.19 14.20
C ARG A 67 6.21 -7.31 14.66
N ALA A 68 6.87 -8.43 14.36
CA ALA A 68 8.27 -8.62 14.73
C ALA A 68 9.19 -7.62 14.03
N THR A 69 9.03 -7.43 12.72
CA THR A 69 9.80 -6.47 11.93
C THR A 69 9.57 -5.04 12.39
N ASP A 70 8.31 -4.63 12.52
CA ASP A 70 7.94 -3.27 12.90
C ASP A 70 8.46 -2.92 14.29
N LEU A 71 8.30 -3.82 15.28
CA LEU A 71 8.84 -3.59 16.62
C LEU A 71 10.37 -3.49 16.63
N ASN A 72 11.05 -4.30 15.82
CA ASN A 72 12.51 -4.23 15.70
C ASN A 72 12.94 -2.88 15.09
N ALA A 73 12.25 -2.42 14.04
CA ALA A 73 12.51 -1.12 13.42
C ALA A 73 12.24 0.04 14.40
N PHE A 74 11.13 0.01 15.13
CA PHE A 74 10.82 1.01 16.14
C PHE A 74 11.82 1.03 17.30
N ALA A 75 12.42 -0.11 17.66
CA ALA A 75 13.46 -0.18 18.68
C ALA A 75 14.77 0.51 18.28
N HIS A 76 15.00 0.71 16.97
CA HIS A 76 16.17 1.38 16.39
C HIS A 76 15.78 2.69 15.69
N ALA A 77 14.71 3.33 16.15
CA ALA A 77 14.14 4.54 15.57
C ALA A 77 15.06 5.77 15.60
N ASP A 78 16.15 5.71 16.35
CA ASP A 78 17.18 6.73 16.48
C ASP A 78 18.22 6.68 15.35
N VAL A 79 18.28 5.59 14.57
CA VAL A 79 19.16 5.48 13.41
C VAL A 79 18.65 6.39 12.28
N PRO A 80 19.43 7.37 11.80
CA PRO A 80 19.00 8.24 10.70
C PRO A 80 18.74 7.45 9.41
N PHE A 81 17.66 7.80 8.70
CA PHE A 81 17.32 7.19 7.42
C PHE A 81 18.48 7.22 6.42
N GLU A 82 19.22 8.33 6.36
CA GLU A 82 20.37 8.52 5.47
C GLU A 82 21.48 7.51 5.74
N SER A 83 21.71 7.17 7.02
CA SER A 83 22.69 6.15 7.40
C SER A 83 22.27 4.75 6.95
N VAL A 84 20.97 4.45 6.94
CA VAL A 84 20.46 3.18 6.39
C VAL A 84 20.64 3.12 4.89
N VAL A 85 20.34 4.21 4.17
CA VAL A 85 20.58 4.32 2.72
C VAL A 85 22.06 4.14 2.40
N GLU A 86 22.96 4.80 3.15
CA GLU A 86 24.41 4.66 2.97
C GLU A 86 24.89 3.23 3.21
N ALA A 87 24.38 2.55 4.25
CA ALA A 87 24.77 1.18 4.56
C ALA A 87 24.27 0.15 3.54
N LEU A 88 23.10 0.37 2.95
CA LEU A 88 22.52 -0.52 1.94
C LEU A 88 23.04 -0.26 0.52
N ASP A 89 23.61 0.92 0.28
CA ASP A 89 24.13 1.39 -1.02
C ASP A 89 23.24 1.02 -2.23
N PRO A 90 21.93 1.39 -2.20
CA PRO A 90 21.03 1.07 -3.30
C PRO A 90 21.38 1.87 -4.55
N VAL A 91 20.91 1.40 -5.71
CA VAL A 91 21.09 2.11 -6.98
C VAL A 91 20.50 3.52 -6.85
N ARG A 92 21.36 4.54 -6.97
CA ARG A 92 20.93 5.93 -6.94
C ARG A 92 20.16 6.25 -8.20
N SER A 93 19.01 6.90 -8.02
CA SER A 93 18.13 7.34 -9.09
C SER A 93 17.57 8.71 -8.74
N GLU A 94 17.44 9.58 -9.74
CA GLU A 94 16.67 10.81 -9.61
C GLU A 94 15.17 10.58 -9.88
N ALA A 95 14.81 9.41 -10.42
CA ALA A 95 13.46 9.09 -10.85
C ALA A 95 12.63 8.35 -9.79
N PHE A 96 13.26 7.78 -8.75
CA PHE A 96 12.56 7.01 -7.73
C PHE A 96 13.37 6.97 -6.43
N GLU A 97 12.67 6.78 -5.32
CA GLU A 97 13.28 6.78 -3.99
C GLU A 97 14.05 5.49 -3.72
N PRO A 98 15.13 5.54 -2.92
CA PRO A 98 16.09 4.45 -2.83
C PRO A 98 15.57 3.19 -2.12
N LEU A 99 14.64 3.33 -1.16
CA LEU A 99 14.24 2.22 -0.28
C LEU A 99 12.74 1.92 -0.23
N ALA A 100 11.87 2.90 -0.49
CA ALA A 100 10.41 2.68 -0.51
C ALA A 100 9.70 3.80 -1.30
N GLN A 101 8.77 3.40 -2.17
CA GLN A 101 7.93 4.32 -2.95
C GLN A 101 6.62 4.69 -2.25
N VAL A 102 6.17 3.85 -1.31
CA VAL A 102 4.91 4.05 -0.58
C VAL A 102 5.18 4.48 0.84
N ILE A 103 4.53 5.55 1.29
CA ILE A 103 4.48 5.96 2.69
C ILE A 103 3.16 5.54 3.33
N LEU A 104 3.22 5.00 4.54
CA LEU A 104 2.09 4.84 5.45
C LEU A 104 2.26 5.78 6.66
N SER A 105 1.44 6.81 6.73
CA SER A 105 1.30 7.67 7.91
C SER A 105 0.11 7.22 8.76
N PHE A 106 0.33 7.12 10.07
CA PHE A 106 -0.71 6.74 11.03
C PHE A 106 -0.64 7.67 12.23
N ALA A 107 -1.41 8.76 12.17
CA ALA A 107 -1.37 9.82 13.17
C ALA A 107 -2.75 10.01 13.81
N PRO A 108 -2.86 9.96 15.15
CA PRO A 108 -4.12 10.22 15.82
C PRO A 108 -4.50 11.70 15.68
N GLY A 109 -5.37 12.00 14.70
CA GLY A 109 -6.46 12.99 14.71
C GLY A 109 -6.22 14.44 15.15
N ALA A 110 -5.03 14.84 15.55
CA ALA A 110 -4.71 16.18 16.02
C ALA A 110 -3.62 16.79 15.13
N SER A 111 -3.93 16.89 13.84
CA SER A 111 -3.23 17.83 12.98
C SER A 111 -3.72 19.24 13.34
N LEU A 112 -2.83 20.24 13.29
CA LEU A 112 -3.19 21.66 13.38
C LEU A 112 -4.31 22.04 12.38
N ALA A 113 -4.52 21.23 11.34
CA ALA A 113 -5.63 21.36 10.40
C ALA A 113 -7.02 21.29 11.04
N ASP A 114 -7.18 20.52 12.11
CA ASP A 114 -8.46 20.32 12.83
C ASP A 114 -8.56 21.19 14.10
N ALA A 115 -7.56 22.04 14.38
CA ALA A 115 -7.55 22.89 15.56
C ALA A 115 -8.27 24.22 15.30
N ASP A 116 -9.49 24.38 15.84
CA ASP A 116 -10.13 25.70 15.98
C ASP A 116 -9.37 26.48 17.07
N ILE A 117 -8.39 27.28 16.65
CA ILE A 117 -7.59 28.09 17.57
C ILE A 117 -8.20 29.47 17.65
N THR A 118 -8.68 29.85 18.83
CA THR A 118 -9.16 31.21 19.09
C THR A 118 -8.10 32.02 19.83
N VAL A 119 -7.64 33.13 19.25
CA VAL A 119 -6.70 34.07 19.89
C VAL A 119 -7.35 35.45 19.94
N ASP A 120 -7.56 35.99 21.14
CA ASP A 120 -8.15 37.34 21.36
C ASP A 120 -9.42 37.61 20.54
N GLY A 121 -10.29 36.61 20.40
CA GLY A 121 -11.55 36.72 19.65
C GLY A 121 -11.44 36.52 18.14
N LEU A 122 -10.24 36.23 17.62
CA LEU A 122 -10.01 35.83 16.23
C LEU A 122 -9.99 34.30 16.12
N SER A 123 -10.75 33.76 15.17
CA SER A 123 -10.68 32.35 14.80
C SER A 123 -9.55 32.13 13.78
N VAL A 124 -8.65 31.21 14.09
CA VAL A 124 -7.58 30.75 13.20
C VAL A 124 -7.93 29.34 12.75
N GLN A 125 -8.08 29.18 11.44
CA GLN A 125 -8.31 27.89 10.80
C GLN A 125 -7.18 27.63 9.82
N ALA A 126 -6.71 26.39 9.75
CA ALA A 126 -5.75 26.01 8.74
C ALA A 126 -6.39 26.13 7.36
N MET A 127 -5.73 26.86 6.47
CA MET A 127 -6.10 26.88 5.05
C MET A 127 -5.39 25.72 4.36
N PRO A 128 -6.11 24.74 3.78
CA PRO A 128 -5.49 23.71 2.96
C PRO A 128 -4.78 24.39 1.78
N LEU A 129 -3.50 24.08 1.58
CA LEU A 129 -2.80 24.55 0.38
C LEU A 129 -3.39 23.82 -0.83
N PRO A 130 -3.68 24.52 -1.95
CA PRO A 130 -4.28 23.90 -3.14
C PRO A 130 -3.33 22.91 -3.83
N TYR A 131 -2.05 22.92 -3.47
CA TYR A 131 -1.03 22.04 -4.02
C TYR A 131 -0.05 21.66 -2.91
N SER A 132 -0.05 20.39 -2.55
CA SER A 132 1.05 19.77 -1.80
C SER A 132 1.78 18.86 -2.78
N PRO A 133 3.03 19.16 -3.18
CA PRO A 133 3.78 18.25 -4.03
C PRO A 133 3.82 16.88 -3.35
N ALA A 134 3.45 15.83 -4.08
CA ALA A 134 3.53 14.47 -3.55
C ALA A 134 5.01 14.18 -3.29
N PRO A 135 5.44 14.03 -2.02
CA PRO A 135 6.85 13.81 -1.72
C PRO A 135 7.32 12.43 -2.17
N ARG A 136 6.38 11.53 -2.50
CA ARG A 136 6.58 10.15 -2.94
C ARG A 136 5.53 9.76 -3.97
N ASP A 137 5.75 8.63 -4.65
CA ASP A 137 4.80 8.04 -5.60
C ASP A 137 3.40 7.91 -4.98
N LEU A 138 3.33 7.39 -3.75
CA LEU A 138 2.09 7.21 -3.01
C LEU A 138 2.28 7.43 -1.51
N THR A 139 1.41 8.22 -0.90
CA THR A 139 1.31 8.38 0.55
C THR A 139 -0.10 8.04 0.99
N VAL A 140 -0.25 7.05 1.86
CA VAL A 140 -1.50 6.67 2.51
C VAL A 140 -1.45 7.17 3.95
N GLU A 141 -2.35 8.07 4.31
CA GLU A 141 -2.51 8.60 5.65
C GLU A 141 -3.80 8.08 6.28
N ILE A 142 -3.68 7.49 7.47
CA ILE A 142 -4.81 7.00 8.26
C ILE A 142 -4.92 7.81 9.54
N ILE A 143 -6.12 8.35 9.75
CA ILE A 143 -6.49 9.20 10.87
C ILE A 143 -7.56 8.47 11.68
N PRO A 144 -7.17 7.75 12.76
CA PRO A 144 -8.12 7.02 13.59
C PRO A 144 -8.92 7.99 14.48
N THR A 145 -10.15 8.32 14.08
CA THR A 145 -11.04 9.23 14.82
C THR A 145 -12.25 8.49 15.39
N GLY A 146 -12.20 8.12 16.67
CA GLY A 146 -13.29 7.35 17.29
C GLY A 146 -13.51 5.99 16.61
N SER A 147 -14.76 5.66 16.28
CA SER A 147 -15.12 4.41 15.60
C SER A 147 -15.08 4.48 14.07
N GLN A 148 -14.87 5.67 13.49
CA GLN A 148 -14.80 5.86 12.04
C GLN A 148 -13.46 6.48 11.68
N TRP A 149 -12.58 5.68 11.11
CA TRP A 149 -11.27 6.16 10.69
C TRP A 149 -11.41 6.87 9.34
N ARG A 150 -10.70 7.98 9.19
CA ARG A 150 -10.56 8.68 7.92
C ARG A 150 -9.25 8.28 7.28
N GLY A 151 -9.24 8.21 5.95
CA GLY A 151 -8.03 8.00 5.16
C GLY A 151 -7.87 9.15 4.17
N HIS A 152 -6.63 9.52 3.88
CA HIS A 152 -6.29 10.45 2.81
C HIS A 152 -5.10 9.88 2.04
N THR A 153 -5.16 9.99 0.72
CA THR A 153 -4.10 9.51 -0.16
C THR A 153 -3.58 10.66 -1.01
N THR A 154 -2.26 10.87 -1.00
CA THR A 154 -1.56 11.79 -1.88
C THR A 154 -0.69 10.97 -2.84
N TYR A 155 -0.69 11.32 -4.12
CA TYR A 155 -0.01 10.53 -5.16
C TYR A 155 0.60 11.41 -6.24
N ALA A 156 1.63 10.90 -6.92
CA ALA A 156 2.24 11.56 -8.05
C ALA A 156 1.34 11.43 -9.30
N THR A 157 0.81 12.55 -9.78
CA THR A 157 -0.10 12.58 -10.95
C THR A 157 0.56 12.20 -12.27
N ASP A 158 1.90 12.24 -12.32
CA ASP A 158 2.68 11.76 -13.46
C ASP A 158 2.70 10.22 -13.54
N LEU A 159 2.36 9.53 -12.45
CA LEU A 159 2.34 8.06 -12.35
C LEU A 159 0.93 7.49 -12.22
N PHE A 160 0.02 8.20 -11.55
CA PHE A 160 -1.32 7.70 -11.25
C PHE A 160 -2.41 8.69 -11.66
N ASP A 161 -3.50 8.16 -12.19
CA ASP A 161 -4.76 8.88 -12.31
C ASP A 161 -5.66 8.65 -11.08
N GLU A 162 -6.61 9.55 -10.88
CA GLU A 162 -7.55 9.51 -9.74
C GLU A 162 -8.31 8.19 -9.67
N SER A 163 -8.81 7.70 -10.80
CA SER A 163 -9.60 6.46 -10.86
C SER A 163 -8.82 5.21 -10.45
N SER A 164 -7.52 5.18 -10.74
CA SER A 164 -6.61 4.11 -10.36
C SER A 164 -6.37 4.09 -8.86
N ILE A 165 -6.19 5.28 -8.25
CA ILE A 165 -6.00 5.41 -6.80
C ILE A 165 -7.30 5.11 -6.05
N GLU A 166 -8.45 5.59 -6.53
CA GLU A 166 -9.76 5.21 -5.98
C GLU A 166 -9.93 3.69 -5.97
N SER A 167 -9.69 3.05 -7.12
CA SER A 167 -9.77 1.59 -7.24
C SER A 167 -8.80 0.87 -6.29
N MET A 168 -7.58 1.38 -6.13
CA MET A 168 -6.58 0.81 -5.22
C MET A 168 -7.02 0.95 -3.75
N MET A 169 -7.60 2.08 -3.36
CA MET A 169 -8.06 2.33 -1.99
C MET A 169 -9.32 1.52 -1.67
N GLU A 170 -10.24 1.35 -2.62
CA GLU A 170 -11.38 0.43 -2.49
C GLU A 170 -10.90 -1.01 -2.28
N GLN A 171 -9.91 -1.46 -3.06
CA GLN A 171 -9.29 -2.78 -2.89
C GLN A 171 -8.62 -2.91 -1.53
N PHE A 172 -7.91 -1.88 -1.07
CA PHE A 172 -7.29 -1.86 0.25
C PHE A 172 -8.31 -2.01 1.38
N VAL A 173 -9.40 -1.24 1.35
CA VAL A 173 -10.48 -1.34 2.36
C VAL A 173 -11.13 -2.72 2.30
N GLY A 174 -11.49 -3.21 1.11
CA GLY A 174 -12.12 -4.53 0.95
C GLY A 174 -11.22 -5.70 1.36
N VAL A 175 -9.90 -5.61 1.11
CA VAL A 175 -8.92 -6.60 1.59
C VAL A 175 -8.82 -6.55 3.11
N LEU A 176 -8.72 -5.35 3.69
CA LEU A 176 -8.67 -5.18 5.15
C LEU A 176 -9.91 -5.77 5.84
N GLU A 177 -11.11 -5.50 5.34
CA GLU A 177 -12.36 -6.06 5.88
C GLU A 177 -12.37 -7.59 5.85
N GLN A 178 -11.99 -8.20 4.72
CA GLN A 178 -11.98 -9.65 4.56
C GLN A 178 -10.93 -10.35 5.43
N LEU A 179 -9.76 -9.73 5.59
CA LEU A 179 -8.68 -10.24 6.45
C LEU A 179 -9.06 -10.14 7.94
N LEU A 180 -9.87 -9.14 8.31
CA LEU A 180 -10.38 -9.01 9.68
C LEU A 180 -11.54 -9.97 9.98
N ASP A 181 -12.36 -10.31 8.98
CA ASP A 181 -13.46 -11.28 9.11
C ASP A 181 -12.94 -12.72 9.25
N ASP A 182 -11.92 -13.11 8.47
CA ASP A 182 -11.27 -14.41 8.57
C ASP A 182 -9.73 -14.31 8.59
N PRO A 183 -9.12 -14.03 9.76
CA PRO A 183 -7.67 -13.88 9.89
C PRO A 183 -6.85 -15.14 9.58
N ARG A 184 -7.49 -16.32 9.47
CA ARG A 184 -6.80 -17.57 9.13
C ARG A 184 -6.78 -17.83 7.63
N ARG A 185 -7.50 -17.01 6.84
CA ARG A 185 -7.48 -17.07 5.39
C ARG A 185 -6.06 -16.81 4.87
N ARG A 186 -5.73 -17.48 3.77
CA ARG A 186 -4.47 -17.25 3.05
C ARG A 186 -4.52 -15.89 2.36
N VAL A 187 -3.44 -15.13 2.47
CA VAL A 187 -3.39 -13.75 1.94
C VAL A 187 -3.51 -13.71 0.41
N GLY A 188 -3.02 -14.73 -0.30
CA GLY A 188 -3.14 -14.84 -1.75
C GLY A 188 -4.56 -15.17 -2.24
N ASP A 189 -5.37 -15.79 -1.38
CA ASP A 189 -6.74 -16.20 -1.72
C ASP A 189 -7.76 -15.08 -1.52
N VAL A 190 -7.34 -13.92 -0.97
CA VAL A 190 -8.23 -12.77 -0.78
C VAL A 190 -8.60 -12.18 -2.15
N PRO A 191 -9.89 -12.13 -2.49
CA PRO A 191 -10.38 -11.41 -3.66
C PRO A 191 -10.06 -9.92 -3.55
N MET A 192 -9.33 -9.38 -4.54
CA MET A 192 -9.11 -7.94 -4.68
C MET A 192 -10.23 -7.28 -5.49
N GLN A 193 -10.74 -7.98 -6.51
CA GLN A 193 -11.73 -7.43 -7.41
C GLN A 193 -13.13 -7.91 -7.06
N SER A 194 -14.12 -7.05 -7.27
CA SER A 194 -15.52 -7.41 -7.12
C SER A 194 -15.91 -8.53 -8.09
N ALA A 195 -16.87 -9.36 -7.69
CA ALA A 195 -17.41 -10.41 -8.56
C ALA A 195 -17.98 -9.83 -9.88
N ASP A 196 -18.51 -8.61 -9.82
CA ASP A 196 -19.04 -7.87 -10.98
C ASP A 196 -17.93 -7.48 -11.96
N TYR A 197 -16.80 -6.99 -11.45
CA TYR A 197 -15.62 -6.72 -12.27
C TYR A 197 -15.11 -8.00 -12.94
N LEU A 198 -14.97 -9.09 -12.18
CA LEU A 198 -14.53 -10.38 -12.72
C LEU A 198 -15.49 -10.93 -13.78
N ARG A 199 -16.80 -10.78 -13.57
CA ARG A 199 -17.82 -11.12 -14.59
C ARG A 199 -17.68 -10.29 -15.86
N ARG A 200 -17.36 -9.00 -15.76
CA ARG A 200 -17.09 -8.16 -16.95
C ARG A 200 -15.81 -8.58 -17.67
N VAL A 201 -14.72 -8.85 -16.96
CA VAL A 201 -13.46 -9.32 -17.57
C VAL A 201 -13.66 -10.65 -18.29
N ALA A 202 -14.49 -11.54 -17.73
CA ALA A 202 -14.82 -12.82 -18.37
C ALA A 202 -15.51 -12.65 -19.73
N THR A 203 -16.27 -11.58 -19.97
CA THR A 203 -16.88 -11.34 -21.29
C THR A 203 -15.86 -10.91 -22.35
N TRP A 204 -14.75 -10.29 -21.95
CA TRP A 204 -13.63 -9.95 -22.83
C TRP A 204 -12.71 -11.14 -23.12
N SER A 205 -12.78 -12.17 -22.28
CA SER A 205 -11.94 -13.37 -22.37
C SER A 205 -12.59 -14.49 -23.18
N ALA A 206 -13.72 -14.23 -23.84
CA ALA A 206 -14.45 -15.17 -24.66
C ALA A 206 -14.35 -14.78 -26.15
N GLY A 207 -13.97 -15.75 -27.00
CA GLY A 207 -14.06 -15.63 -28.44
C GLY A 207 -15.33 -16.31 -29.00
N PRO A 208 -15.61 -16.15 -30.31
CA PRO A 208 -16.64 -16.94 -30.97
C PRO A 208 -16.39 -18.43 -30.71
N HIS A 209 -17.44 -19.17 -30.36
CA HIS A 209 -17.34 -20.62 -30.32
C HIS A 209 -17.16 -21.11 -31.76
N VAL A 210 -15.99 -21.67 -32.07
CA VAL A 210 -15.72 -22.29 -33.37
C VAL A 210 -15.92 -23.79 -33.20
N ASP A 211 -16.94 -24.32 -33.86
CA ASP A 211 -17.17 -25.76 -33.93
C ASP A 211 -16.26 -26.34 -35.01
N ASP A 212 -15.01 -26.62 -34.63
CA ASP A 212 -14.01 -27.16 -35.55
C ASP A 212 -14.27 -28.63 -35.94
N GLY A 213 -15.33 -29.25 -35.40
CA GLY A 213 -15.57 -30.69 -35.46
C GLY A 213 -14.48 -31.48 -34.71
N ALA A 214 -14.74 -32.76 -34.43
CA ALA A 214 -13.75 -33.64 -33.82
C ALA A 214 -12.68 -34.09 -34.83
N VAL A 215 -11.92 -33.14 -35.39
CA VAL A 215 -10.83 -33.42 -36.32
C VAL A 215 -9.52 -33.42 -35.56
N THR A 216 -8.73 -34.47 -35.74
CA THR A 216 -7.39 -34.52 -35.16
C THR A 216 -6.41 -33.75 -36.05
N LEU A 217 -5.35 -33.21 -35.45
CA LEU A 217 -4.21 -32.64 -36.18
C LEU A 217 -3.66 -33.63 -37.23
N ALA A 218 -3.60 -34.92 -36.88
CA ALA A 218 -3.23 -35.98 -37.81
C ALA A 218 -4.21 -36.11 -38.98
N GLY A 219 -5.53 -35.98 -38.73
CA GLY A 219 -6.57 -35.96 -39.75
C GLY A 219 -6.44 -34.78 -40.72
N LEU A 220 -6.15 -33.59 -40.19
CA LEU A 220 -5.94 -32.37 -41.00
C LEU A 220 -4.68 -32.46 -41.87
N LEU A 221 -3.56 -32.91 -41.30
CA LEU A 221 -2.30 -33.10 -42.04
C LEU A 221 -2.41 -34.21 -43.09
N GLY A 222 -3.10 -35.31 -42.77
CA GLY A 222 -3.35 -36.40 -43.72
C GLY A 222 -4.29 -36.01 -44.86
N ALA A 223 -5.26 -35.12 -44.64
CA ALA A 223 -6.09 -34.55 -45.70
C ALA A 223 -5.28 -33.62 -46.62
N ALA A 224 -4.42 -32.76 -46.05
CA ALA A 224 -3.56 -31.86 -46.82
C ALA A 224 -2.51 -32.60 -47.68
N GLY A 225 -1.99 -33.73 -47.21
CA GLY A 225 -1.01 -34.54 -47.95
C GLY A 225 -1.58 -35.33 -49.14
N ARG A 226 -2.91 -35.56 -49.19
CA ARG A 226 -3.58 -36.30 -50.28
C ARG A 226 -4.01 -35.43 -51.46
N GLY A 227 -3.76 -34.12 -51.40
CA GLY A 227 -4.07 -33.15 -52.45
C GLY A 227 -2.91 -32.81 -53.41
N ARG A 228 -1.84 -33.62 -53.43
CA ARG A 228 -0.70 -33.48 -54.35
C ARG A 228 -0.54 -34.68 -55.26
#